data_AF-A0A9D3UW52-F1
#
_entry.id   AF-A0A9D3UW52-F1
#
_cell.length_a   1.000
_cell.length_b   1.000
_cell.length_c   1.000
_cell.angle_alpha   90.00
_cell.angle_beta   90.00
_cell.angle_gamma   90.00
#
_symmetry.space_group_name_H-M   'P 1'
#
loop_
_entity.id
_entity.type
_entity.pdbx_description
1 polymer ?
#
loop_
_entity_poly.entity_id
_entity_poly.type
_entity_poly.pdbx_seq_one_letter_code
_entity_poly.pdbx_strand_id
1 'polypeptide(L)' 'MGAGREVAISLDGVRDKNVMQLKKLNTALFPVRYNDKYDICVGSIACRLEKKEGGAIRVYIMTLGVLAPYRGLGIGE' A
#
# COMPACT_ATOMS: atom_id res chain seq x y z
N MET A 1 -13.14 23.01 -1.30
CA MET A 1 -13.21 22.39 -2.65
C MET A 1 -11.80 21.98 -3.05
N GLY A 2 -11.37 20.77 -2.65
CA GLY A 2 -10.05 20.27 -2.98
C GLY A 2 -10.07 19.68 -4.39
N ALA A 3 -9.25 20.23 -5.29
CA ALA A 3 -9.04 19.66 -6.62
C ALA A 3 -8.20 18.38 -6.49
N GLY A 4 -8.85 17.26 -6.16
CA GLY A 4 -8.24 15.95 -6.24
C GLY A 4 -8.00 15.61 -7.70
N ARG A 5 -6.74 15.60 -8.14
CA ARG A 5 -6.36 14.91 -9.38
C ARG A 5 -6.77 13.45 -9.18
N GLU A 6 -7.65 12.96 -10.03
CA GLU A 6 -8.03 11.55 -10.06
C GLU A 6 -6.81 10.74 -10.51
N VAL A 7 -6.08 10.19 -9.54
CA VAL A 7 -4.94 9.31 -9.81
C VAL A 7 -5.52 7.94 -10.18
N ALA A 8 -5.12 7.38 -11.32
CA ALA A 8 -5.49 6.02 -11.70
C ALA A 8 -4.81 5.02 -10.75
N ILE A 9 -5.55 4.55 -9.75
CA ILE A 9 -5.08 3.57 -8.77
C ILE A 9 -5.39 2.16 -9.30
N SER A 10 -4.36 1.33 -9.46
CA SER A 10 -4.52 -0.10 -9.75
C SER A 10 -4.12 -0.92 -8.52
N LEU A 11 -5.03 -1.77 -8.05
CA LEU A 11 -4.79 -2.68 -6.93
C LEU A 11 -4.44 -4.08 -7.46
N ASP A 12 -3.41 -4.70 -6.89
CA ASP A 12 -3.00 -6.05 -7.23
C ASP A 12 -2.66 -6.86 -5.97
N GLY A 13 -2.91 -8.16 -6.02
CA GLY A 13 -2.59 -9.07 -4.93
C GLY A 13 -1.08 -9.28 -4.78
N VAL A 14 -0.62 -9.56 -3.56
CA VAL A 14 0.79 -9.92 -3.32
C VAL A 14 1.07 -11.30 -3.90
N ARG A 15 2.10 -11.40 -4.75
CA ARG A 15 2.55 -12.59 -5.50
C ARG A 15 4.07 -12.61 -5.48
N ASP A 16 4.72 -13.76 -5.69
CA ASP A 16 6.19 -13.87 -5.62
C ASP A 16 6.92 -12.83 -6.50
N LYS A 17 6.34 -12.53 -7.67
CA LYS A 17 6.82 -11.51 -8.61
C LYS A 17 6.84 -10.07 -8.07
N ASN A 18 6.01 -9.73 -7.07
CA ASN A 18 5.90 -8.38 -6.49
C ASN A 18 6.34 -8.28 -5.02
N VAL A 19 6.75 -9.39 -4.39
CA VAL A 19 7.28 -9.40 -3.00
C VAL A 19 8.45 -8.44 -2.82
N MET A 20 9.33 -8.32 -3.83
CA MET A 20 10.46 -7.39 -3.77
C MET A 20 10.04 -5.92 -3.81
N GLN A 21 8.94 -5.59 -4.48
CA GLN A 21 8.37 -4.24 -4.48
C GLN A 21 7.79 -3.92 -3.10
N LEU A 22 7.05 -4.86 -2.51
CA LEU A 22 6.51 -4.72 -1.15
C LEU A 22 7.61 -4.55 -0.09
N LYS A 23 8.70 -5.33 -0.18
CA LYS A 23 9.86 -5.19 0.70
C LYS A 23 10.50 -3.81 0.60
N LYS A 24 10.74 -3.32 -0.63
CA LYS A 24 11.26 -1.96 -0.86
C LYS A 24 10.35 -0.88 -0.27
N LEU A 25 9.03 -1.07 -0.37
CA LEU A 25 8.04 -0.12 0.14
C LEU A 25 8.03 -0.09 1.67
N ASN A 26 8.02 -1.26 2.32
CA ASN A 26 8.18 -1.34 3.78
C ASN A 26 9.50 -0.72 4.24
N THR A 27 10.62 -0.96 3.53
CA THR A 27 11.92 -0.33 3.81
C THR A 27 11.95 1.18 3.55
N ALA A 28 11.04 1.73 2.74
CA ALA A 28 10.92 3.18 2.51
C ALA A 28 9.93 3.86 3.47
N LEU A 29 8.93 3.12 3.97
CA LEU A 29 7.99 3.58 5.00
C LEU A 29 8.66 3.64 6.38
N PHE A 30 9.47 2.63 6.68
CA PHE A 30 10.47 2.67 7.74
C PHE A 30 11.75 3.33 7.15
N PRO A 31 12.62 3.96 7.94
CA PRO A 31 13.29 5.19 7.49
C PRO A 31 14.34 5.01 6.38
N VAL A 32 14.22 5.80 5.27
CA VAL A 32 15.28 6.29 4.31
C VAL A 32 15.54 5.40 3.07
N ARG A 33 15.96 5.81 1.84
CA ARG A 33 16.12 7.03 0.98
C ARG A 33 15.97 6.54 -0.49
N TYR A 34 15.53 7.40 -1.42
CA TYR A 34 15.22 7.08 -2.83
C TYR A 34 16.41 7.19 -3.81
N ASN A 35 16.33 6.46 -4.94
CA ASN A 35 17.01 6.83 -6.19
C ASN A 35 16.05 6.61 -7.40
N ASP A 36 16.17 7.52 -8.36
CA ASP A 36 15.20 7.92 -9.39
C ASP A 36 15.27 7.05 -10.65
N LYS A 37 14.25 6.22 -10.96
CA LYS A 37 13.91 5.90 -12.38
C LYS A 37 12.71 4.98 -12.74
N TYR A 38 11.72 4.71 -11.90
CA TYR A 38 10.72 3.66 -12.27
C TYR A 38 9.27 3.95 -11.86
N ASP A 39 8.34 3.20 -12.48
CA ASP A 39 6.98 2.94 -12.00
C ASP A 39 7.06 2.28 -10.61
N ILE A 40 7.16 3.12 -9.60
CA ILE A 40 7.41 2.71 -8.21
C ILE A 40 6.07 2.38 -7.55
N CYS A 41 6.01 1.27 -6.83
CA CYS A 41 4.90 1.00 -5.93
C CYS A 41 4.90 2.06 -4.80
N VAL A 42 3.86 2.88 -4.71
CA VAL A 42 3.80 4.06 -3.83
C VAL A 42 2.95 3.90 -2.57
N GLY A 43 2.22 2.79 -2.46
CA GLY A 43 1.53 2.41 -1.22
C GLY A 43 1.40 0.90 -1.06
N SER A 44 1.27 0.43 0.18
CA SER A 44 0.98 -0.96 0.50
C SER A 44 -0.01 -1.08 1.64
N ILE A 45 -0.88 -2.07 1.57
CA ILE A 45 -1.72 -2.53 2.67
C ILE A 45 -1.45 -4.02 2.91
N ALA A 46 -1.19 -4.40 4.16
CA ALA A 46 -1.13 -5.80 4.58
C ALA A 46 -2.26 -6.06 5.56
N CYS A 47 -3.12 -7.02 5.23
CA CYS A 47 -4.25 -7.41 6.06
C CYS A 47 -4.11 -8.87 6.51
N ARG A 48 -4.51 -9.16 7.73
CA ARG A 48 -4.75 -10.52 8.22
C ARG A 48 -6.24 -10.78 8.23
N LEU A 49 -6.66 -11.87 7.59
CA LEU A 49 -8.04 -12.33 7.59
C LEU A 49 -8.22 -13.39 8.68
N GLU A 50 -9.22 -13.23 9.52
CA GLU A 50 -9.62 -14.20 10.53
C GLU A 50 -11.07 -14.62 10.28
N LYS A 51 -11.30 -15.90 10.03
CA LYS A 51 -12.66 -16.45 9.93
C LYS A 51 -13.23 -16.63 11.34
N LYS A 52 -14.43 -16.10 11.57
CA LYS A 52 -15.21 -16.32 12.80
C LYS A 52 -16.28 -17.39 12.55
N GLU A 53 -16.76 -17.99 13.63
CA GLU A 53 -17.93 -18.87 13.59
C GLU A 53 -19.13 -18.13 13.00
N GLY A 54 -19.95 -18.85 12.22
CA GLY A 54 -21.08 -18.25 11.49
C GLY A 54 -20.70 -17.58 10.16
N GLY A 55 -19.48 -17.76 9.66
CA GLY A 55 -19.08 -17.30 8.32
C GLY A 55 -18.65 -15.83 8.24
N ALA A 56 -18.69 -15.10 9.35
CA ALA A 56 -18.16 -13.74 9.42
C ALA A 56 -16.63 -13.72 9.27
N ILE A 57 -16.09 -12.69 8.60
CA ILE A 57 -14.65 -12.49 8.45
C ILE A 57 -14.25 -11.20 9.17
N ARG A 58 -13.24 -11.28 10.04
CA ARG A 58 -12.58 -10.10 10.59
C ARG A 58 -11.32 -9.79 9.78
N VAL A 59 -11.17 -8.53 9.40
CA VAL A 59 -9.99 -8.03 8.68
C VAL A 59 -9.19 -7.17 9.64
N TYR A 60 -7.93 -7.53 9.87
CA TYR A 60 -7.00 -6.73 10.66
C TYR A 60 -5.98 -6.11 9.71
N ILE A 61 -5.97 -4.79 9.61
CA ILE A 61 -4.93 -4.07 8.89
C ILE A 61 -3.67 -4.09 9.76
N MET A 62 -2.65 -4.82 9.31
CA MET A 62 -1.37 -4.94 10.00
C MET A 62 -0.45 -3.77 9.63
N THR A 63 -0.41 -3.42 8.36
CA THR A 63 0.31 -2.25 7.86
C THR A 63 -0.49 -1.54 6.79
N LEU A 64 -0.51 -0.22 6.84
CA LEU A 64 -1.01 0.66 5.79
C LEU A 64 0.00 1.79 5.66
N GLY A 65 0.52 1.99 4.46
CA GLY A 65 1.49 3.06 4.26
C GLY A 65 1.55 3.53 2.83
N VAL A 66 1.65 4.85 2.68
CA VAL A 66 1.90 5.55 1.43
C VAL A 66 3.23 6.28 1.59
N LEU A 67 4.04 6.23 0.53
CA LEU A 67 5.31 6.96 0.46
C LEU A 67 5.07 8.44 0.71
N ALA A 68 5.95 9.06 1.50
CA ALA A 68 5.78 10.45 1.93
C ALA A 68 5.47 11.44 0.79
N PRO A 69 6.12 11.37 -0.38
CA PRO A 69 5.81 12.28 -1.50
C PRO A 69 4.43 12.10 -2.14
N TYR A 70 3.77 10.96 -1.91
CA TYR A 70 2.48 10.60 -2.51
C TYR A 70 1.32 10.63 -1.50
N ARG A 71 1.57 11.08 -0.26
CA ARG A 71 0.53 11.29 0.75
C ARG A 71 -0.38 12.46 0.34
N GLY A 72 -1.67 12.38 0.69
CA GLY A 72 -2.65 13.42 0.37
C GLY A 72 -3.16 13.40 -1.09
N LEU A 73 -2.82 12.36 -1.86
CA LEU A 73 -3.29 12.15 -3.23
C LEU A 73 -4.42 11.12 -3.33
N GLY A 74 -5.08 10.78 -2.22
CA GLY A 74 -6.19 9.80 -2.17
C GLY A 74 -5.77 8.32 -2.21
N ILE A 75 -4.47 8.00 -2.08
CA ILE A 75 -3.97 6.60 -2.17
C ILE A 75 -4.27 5.78 -0.91
N GLY A 76 -4.42 6.43 0.25
CA GLY A 76 -4.71 5.78 1.53
C GLY A 76 -5.98 6.30 2.20
N GLU A 77 -6.85 6.95 1.43
CA GLU A 77 -8.15 7.47 1.86
C GLU A 77 -9.23 6.44 1.56
#